data_AF-A0A5A5RUV6-F1
#
_entry.id   AF-A0A5A5RUV6-F1
#
_cell.length_a   1.000
_cell.length_b   1.000
_cell.length_c   1.000
_cell.angle_alpha   90.00
_cell.angle_beta   90.00
_cell.angle_gamma   90.00
#
_symmetry.space_group_name_H-M   'P 1'
#
loop_
_entity.id
_entity.type
_entity.pdbx_description
1 polymer ?
#
loop_
_entity_poly.entity_id
_entity_poly.type
_entity_poly.pdbx_seq_one_letter_code
_entity_poly.pdbx_strand_id
1 'polypeptide(L)'
;MIDCYQLFTTDVAIINQKNAKKYSAECKLAKKGSFRLQGGIRPFIEVKCMRSRTLGDKAAEQRSKLIGIPSTSLNIHKDQYIETDFDLVITSLANAFFQTNLETGLFVWNPTPKEQIFLSKININNQEEALLKMYVARSKDLTANQTNNINCSRQKCQDQNCNFIPNYPKIFFDVNTAEPLQPWLPIEKIEDLLD
;
A
#
# COMPACT_ATOMS: atom_id res chain seq x y z
N MET A 1 -12.24 36.98 6.14
CA MET A 1 -10.91 36.37 6.03
C MET A 1 -11.06 34.94 6.53
N ILE A 2 -11.08 33.99 5.60
CA ILE A 2 -11.15 32.56 5.93
C ILE A 2 -9.79 32.02 5.51
N ASP A 3 -8.82 32.10 6.42
CA ASP A 3 -7.46 31.65 6.20
C ASP A 3 -7.33 30.15 6.49
N CYS A 4 -6.61 29.48 5.59
CA CYS A 4 -5.95 28.18 5.80
C CYS A 4 -6.84 26.94 6.00
N TYR A 5 -7.54 26.51 4.96
CA TYR A 5 -7.90 25.09 4.82
C TYR A 5 -6.91 24.38 3.90
N GLN A 6 -6.23 23.36 4.42
CA GLN A 6 -5.49 22.38 3.63
C GLN A 6 -6.39 21.14 3.46
N LEU A 7 -6.90 20.94 2.24
CA LEU A 7 -7.67 19.75 1.90
C LEU A 7 -6.70 18.57 1.76
N PHE A 8 -6.82 17.61 2.67
CA PHE A 8 -6.12 16.33 2.56
C PHE A 8 -7.01 15.35 1.80
N THR A 9 -6.48 14.74 0.73
CA THR A 9 -7.10 13.59 0.08
C THR A 9 -6.69 12.35 0.86
N THR A 10 -7.26 12.18 2.05
CA THR A 10 -7.08 10.97 2.87
C THR A 10 -8.41 10.28 2.92
N ASP A 11 -8.43 8.99 2.58
CA ASP A 11 -9.68 8.24 2.50
C ASP A 11 -10.35 8.10 3.87
N VAL A 12 -9.55 7.90 4.94
CA VAL A 12 -10.05 7.69 6.29
C VAL A 12 -9.20 8.46 7.31
N ALA A 13 -9.85 9.00 8.34
CA ALA A 13 -9.17 9.51 9.53
C ALA A 13 -9.51 8.63 10.73
N ILE A 14 -8.50 8.21 11.47
CA ILE A 14 -8.60 7.42 12.69
C ILE A 14 -8.21 8.32 13.86
N ILE A 15 -9.02 8.35 14.91
CA ILE A 15 -8.74 9.15 16.11
C ILE A 15 -8.56 8.19 17.27
N ASN A 16 -7.37 8.17 17.87
CA ASN A 16 -7.13 7.44 19.10
C ASN A 16 -7.83 8.20 20.24
N GLN A 17 -8.92 7.65 20.78
CA GLN A 17 -9.71 8.31 21.81
C GLN A 17 -8.96 8.50 23.14
N LYS A 18 -7.90 7.72 23.40
CA LYS A 18 -7.13 7.80 24.64
C LYS A 18 -6.24 9.05 24.70
N ASN A 19 -5.67 9.45 23.57
CA ASN A 19 -4.70 10.55 23.49
C ASN A 19 -5.09 11.66 22.48
N ALA A 20 -6.27 11.54 21.87
CA ALA A 20 -6.80 12.43 20.83
C ALA A 20 -5.91 12.58 19.58
N LYS A 21 -4.90 11.72 19.40
CA LYS A 21 -4.03 11.75 18.22
C LYS A 21 -4.81 11.28 17.00
N LYS A 22 -4.70 12.06 15.92
CA LYS A 22 -5.32 11.77 14.63
C LYS A 22 -4.30 11.12 13.71
N TYR A 23 -4.72 10.03 13.07
CA TYR A 23 -3.98 9.31 12.06
C TYR A 23 -4.76 9.36 10.74
N SER A 24 -4.07 9.66 9.67
CA SER A 24 -4.57 9.63 8.31
C SER A 24 -4.28 8.28 7.67
N ALA A 25 -5.29 7.71 7.01
CA ALA A 25 -5.14 6.43 6.34
C ALA A 25 -5.58 6.55 4.88
N GLU A 26 -4.80 5.92 4.00
CA GLU A 26 -5.07 5.83 2.58
C GLU A 26 -5.48 4.40 2.23
N CYS A 27 -6.66 4.24 1.64
CA CYS A 27 -7.23 2.96 1.27
C CYS A 27 -6.78 2.60 -0.15
N LYS A 28 -5.88 1.63 -0.25
CA LYS A 28 -5.36 1.14 -1.53
C LYS A 28 -5.97 -0.20 -1.89
N LEU A 29 -5.99 -0.44 -3.19
CA LEU A 29 -6.36 -1.71 -3.75
C LEU A 29 -5.12 -2.61 -3.81
N ALA A 30 -5.26 -3.88 -3.46
CA ALA A 30 -4.31 -4.88 -3.92
C ALA A 30 -4.24 -4.84 -5.45
N LYS A 31 -3.04 -4.98 -6.00
CA LYS A 31 -2.84 -5.09 -7.44
C LYS A 31 -3.55 -6.35 -7.89
N LYS A 32 -4.30 -6.20 -8.98
CA LYS A 32 -5.13 -7.26 -9.50
C LYS A 32 -4.32 -8.50 -9.87
N GLY A 33 -4.79 -9.68 -9.47
CA GLY A 33 -4.16 -10.95 -9.84
C GLY A 33 -2.70 -11.03 -9.42
N SER A 34 -2.31 -10.34 -8.33
CA SER A 34 -0.92 -10.20 -7.90
C SER A 34 -0.43 -11.29 -6.95
N PHE A 35 -1.31 -12.19 -6.52
CA PHE A 35 -0.89 -13.29 -5.65
C PHE A 35 0.17 -14.16 -6.33
N ARG A 36 1.32 -14.33 -5.69
CA ARG A 36 2.44 -15.13 -6.22
C ARG A 36 3.16 -15.85 -5.07
N LEU A 37 3.94 -16.87 -5.42
CA LEU A 37 4.84 -17.55 -4.50
C LEU A 37 6.30 -17.19 -4.84
N GLN A 38 6.95 -16.41 -3.99
CA GLN A 38 8.37 -16.13 -4.10
C GLN A 38 9.17 -17.40 -3.81
N GLY A 39 10.12 -17.73 -4.70
CA GLY A 39 10.89 -18.97 -4.60
C GLY A 39 10.01 -20.24 -4.65
N GLY A 40 8.79 -20.13 -5.18
CA GLY A 40 7.83 -21.24 -5.24
C GLY A 40 7.13 -21.57 -3.92
N ILE A 41 7.49 -20.92 -2.80
CA ILE A 41 6.97 -21.27 -1.47
C ILE A 41 6.35 -20.11 -0.70
N ARG A 42 6.93 -18.91 -0.75
CA ARG A 42 6.54 -17.80 0.12
C ARG A 42 5.43 -16.97 -0.52
N PRO A 43 4.20 -16.97 0.01
CA PRO A 43 3.12 -16.20 -0.58
C PRO A 43 3.35 -14.70 -0.45
N PHE A 44 2.97 -13.94 -1.48
CA PHE A 44 2.88 -12.49 -1.41
C PHE A 44 1.83 -11.93 -2.35
N ILE A 45 1.36 -10.72 -2.03
CA ILE A 45 0.57 -9.87 -2.92
C ILE A 45 1.26 -8.50 -3.07
N GLU A 46 0.88 -7.75 -4.10
CA GLU A 46 1.34 -6.38 -4.31
C GLU A 46 0.19 -5.41 -4.01
N VAL A 47 0.47 -4.26 -3.39
CA VAL A 47 -0.53 -3.23 -3.08
C VAL A 47 -0.33 -2.04 -3.99
N LYS A 48 -1.36 -1.54 -4.68
CA LYS A 48 -1.25 -0.42 -5.62
C LYS A 48 -1.16 0.91 -4.87
N CYS A 49 0.02 1.23 -4.35
CA CYS A 49 0.31 2.44 -3.61
C CYS A 49 0.84 3.57 -4.51
N MET A 50 0.05 3.94 -5.52
CA MET A 50 0.39 5.01 -6.47
C MET A 50 -0.70 6.07 -6.55
N ARG A 51 -0.32 7.28 -6.93
CA ARG A 51 -1.23 8.41 -7.16
C ARG A 51 -2.09 8.14 -8.39
N SER A 52 -3.37 8.50 -8.32
CA SER A 52 -4.27 8.44 -9.48
C SER A 52 -3.86 9.42 -10.58
N ARG A 53 -3.22 10.53 -10.19
CA ARG A 53 -2.69 11.58 -11.06
C ARG A 53 -1.21 11.80 -10.77
N THR A 54 -0.41 11.83 -11.82
CA THR A 54 1.00 12.21 -11.74
C THR A 54 1.12 13.70 -11.41
N LEU A 55 2.12 14.07 -10.62
CA LEU A 55 2.54 15.47 -10.45
C LEU A 55 3.01 16.03 -11.79
N GLY A 56 2.43 17.16 -12.21
CA GLY A 56 3.00 17.98 -13.28
C GLY A 56 4.11 18.88 -12.74
N ASP A 57 4.97 19.38 -13.62
CA ASP A 57 6.21 20.08 -13.23
C ASP A 57 5.96 21.25 -12.26
N LYS A 58 4.95 22.09 -12.54
CA LYS A 58 4.55 23.20 -11.65
C LYS A 58 4.15 22.73 -10.25
N ALA A 59 3.42 21.62 -10.17
CA ALA A 59 2.98 21.07 -8.89
C ALA A 59 4.15 20.43 -8.13
N ALA A 60 5.11 19.83 -8.84
CA ALA A 60 6.34 19.31 -8.25
C ALA A 60 7.21 20.45 -7.67
N GLU A 61 7.35 21.58 -8.36
CA GLU A 61 8.07 22.76 -7.85
C GLU A 61 7.41 23.36 -6.60
N GLN A 62 6.09 23.51 -6.60
CA GLN A 62 5.35 24.02 -5.44
C GLN A 62 5.48 23.07 -4.25
N ARG A 63 5.28 21.77 -4.49
CA ARG A 63 5.40 20.75 -3.45
C ARG A 63 6.81 20.67 -2.90
N SER A 64 7.83 20.77 -3.74
CA SER A 64 9.25 20.78 -3.34
C SER A 64 9.54 21.80 -2.24
N LYS A 65 8.98 23.02 -2.37
CA LYS A 65 9.13 24.08 -1.36
C LYS A 65 8.46 23.77 -0.03
N LEU A 66 7.36 23.03 -0.05
CA LEU A 66 6.58 22.69 1.14
C LEU A 66 7.20 21.56 1.97
N ILE A 67 7.77 20.56 1.29
CA ILE A 67 8.25 19.32 1.95
C ILE A 67 9.77 19.18 1.94
N GLY A 68 10.50 20.13 1.34
CA GLY A 68 11.97 20.13 1.31
C GLY A 68 12.60 19.06 0.40
N ILE A 69 11.82 18.36 -0.44
CA ILE A 69 12.34 17.38 -1.41
C ILE A 69 12.60 18.09 -2.75
N PRO A 70 13.76 17.91 -3.40
CA PRO A 70 14.05 18.52 -4.71
C PRO A 70 12.99 18.19 -5.77
N SER A 71 12.60 19.19 -6.58
CA SER A 71 11.61 19.01 -7.66
C SER A 71 12.03 17.95 -8.68
N THR A 72 13.34 17.83 -8.95
CA THR A 72 13.91 16.79 -9.81
C THR A 72 13.61 15.39 -9.29
N SER A 73 13.72 15.18 -7.97
CA SER A 73 13.34 13.92 -7.31
C SER A 73 11.83 13.70 -7.42
N LEU A 74 11.02 14.70 -7.08
CA LEU A 74 9.55 14.60 -7.22
C LEU A 74 9.10 14.26 -8.64
N ASN A 75 9.80 14.75 -9.67
CA ASN A 75 9.51 14.42 -11.07
C ASN A 75 9.88 12.98 -11.46
N ILE A 76 10.95 12.42 -10.87
CA ILE A 76 11.28 10.98 -11.01
C ILE A 76 10.18 10.12 -10.36
N HIS A 77 9.62 10.59 -9.25
CA HIS A 77 8.66 9.91 -8.39
C HIS A 77 7.22 10.45 -8.51
N LYS A 78 6.85 10.98 -9.68
CA LYS A 78 5.64 11.81 -9.87
C LYS A 78 4.30 11.17 -9.51
N ASP A 79 4.23 9.85 -9.46
CA ASP A 79 3.08 9.02 -9.10
C ASP A 79 3.25 8.28 -7.77
N GLN A 80 4.33 8.52 -7.02
CA GLN A 80 4.58 7.90 -5.72
C GLN A 80 4.19 8.86 -4.59
N TYR A 81 3.79 8.27 -3.47
CA TYR A 81 3.59 8.99 -2.21
C TYR A 81 4.90 9.02 -1.41
N ILE A 82 4.98 9.92 -0.45
CA ILE A 82 6.01 9.94 0.61
C ILE A 82 5.38 9.54 1.95
N GLU A 83 6.20 9.20 2.94
CA GLU A 83 5.70 8.79 4.27
C GLU A 83 4.83 9.83 4.97
N THR A 84 5.01 11.12 4.68
CA THR A 84 4.24 12.19 5.32
C THR A 84 2.96 12.55 4.55
N ASP A 85 2.63 11.88 3.44
CA ASP A 85 1.36 12.13 2.75
C ASP A 85 0.15 11.59 3.54
N PHE A 86 0.35 10.50 4.28
CA PHE A 86 -0.62 9.87 5.17
C PHE A 86 0.11 8.94 6.14
N ASP A 87 -0.46 8.65 7.32
CA ASP A 87 0.20 7.86 8.36
C ASP A 87 0.15 6.35 8.07
N LEU A 88 -0.95 5.87 7.47
CA LEU A 88 -1.24 4.44 7.28
C LEU A 88 -1.65 4.13 5.84
N VAL A 89 -1.26 2.94 5.36
CA VAL A 89 -1.81 2.32 4.15
C VAL A 89 -2.68 1.14 4.56
N ILE A 90 -3.92 1.10 4.07
CA ILE A 90 -4.84 -0.01 4.30
C ILE A 90 -5.18 -0.64 2.95
N THR A 91 -5.26 -1.97 2.89
CA THR A 91 -5.73 -2.69 1.69
C THR A 91 -6.56 -3.90 2.06
N SER A 92 -7.60 -4.18 1.26
CA SER A 92 -8.29 -5.48 1.28
C SER A 92 -7.54 -6.51 0.44
N LEU A 93 -7.67 -7.79 0.79
CA LEU A 93 -7.03 -8.90 0.10
C LEU A 93 -7.62 -9.18 -1.29
N ALA A 94 -8.93 -8.97 -1.46
CA ALA A 94 -9.69 -9.52 -2.59
C ALA A 94 -9.06 -9.28 -3.98
N ASN A 95 -8.69 -8.05 -4.32
CA ASN A 95 -8.23 -7.74 -5.68
C ASN A 95 -7.04 -8.62 -6.14
N ALA A 96 -6.22 -9.12 -5.23
CA ALA A 96 -5.10 -10.00 -5.57
C ALA A 96 -5.51 -11.31 -6.26
N PHE A 97 -6.78 -11.72 -6.16
CA PHE A 97 -7.31 -13.00 -6.67
C PHE A 97 -8.33 -12.86 -7.81
N PHE A 98 -8.57 -11.64 -8.27
CA PHE A 98 -9.32 -11.42 -9.50
C PHE A 98 -8.48 -11.77 -10.72
N GLN A 99 -9.13 -12.38 -11.70
CA GLN A 99 -8.55 -12.70 -13.01
C GLN A 99 -9.31 -11.99 -14.12
N THR A 100 -8.63 -11.73 -15.23
CA THR A 100 -9.30 -11.26 -16.45
C THR A 100 -9.87 -12.47 -17.18
N ASN A 101 -11.18 -12.50 -17.36
CA ASN A 101 -11.80 -13.43 -18.31
C ASN A 101 -11.37 -13.00 -19.72
N LEU A 102 -10.69 -13.89 -20.46
CA LEU A 102 -10.12 -13.56 -21.77
C LEU A 102 -11.17 -13.41 -22.87
N GLU A 103 -12.35 -14.02 -22.71
CA GLU A 103 -13.44 -13.95 -23.68
C GLU A 103 -14.21 -12.63 -23.56
N THR A 104 -14.49 -12.19 -22.32
CA THR A 104 -15.30 -10.98 -22.06
C THR A 104 -14.45 -9.74 -21.78
N GLY A 105 -13.17 -9.92 -21.44
CA GLY A 105 -12.29 -8.87 -20.93
C GLY A 105 -12.66 -8.40 -19.51
N LEU A 106 -13.70 -8.98 -18.88
CA LEU A 106 -14.17 -8.58 -17.56
C LEU A 106 -13.36 -9.25 -16.45
N PHE A 107 -13.32 -8.58 -15.31
CA PHE A 107 -12.67 -9.14 -14.13
C PHE A 107 -13.63 -10.03 -13.35
N VAL A 108 -13.17 -11.24 -13.05
CA VAL A 108 -13.95 -12.24 -12.31
C VAL A 108 -13.16 -12.72 -11.10
N TRP A 109 -13.85 -12.89 -9.97
CA TRP A 109 -13.31 -13.62 -8.84
C TRP A 109 -13.24 -15.10 -9.19
N ASN A 110 -12.05 -15.57 -9.56
CA ASN A 110 -11.84 -16.96 -9.93
C ASN A 110 -10.45 -17.42 -9.49
N PRO A 111 -10.19 -17.58 -8.18
CA PRO A 111 -8.88 -17.97 -7.69
C PRO A 111 -8.46 -19.33 -8.26
N THR A 112 -7.22 -19.44 -8.72
CA THR A 112 -6.59 -20.70 -9.15
C THR A 112 -6.53 -21.71 -8.00
N PRO A 113 -6.33 -23.02 -8.27
CA PRO A 113 -6.15 -24.01 -7.21
C PRO A 113 -5.04 -23.66 -6.20
N LYS A 114 -3.94 -23.06 -6.66
CA LYS A 114 -2.84 -22.61 -5.78
C LYS A 114 -3.25 -21.46 -4.88
N GLU A 115 -4.03 -20.52 -5.42
CA GLU A 115 -4.58 -19.40 -4.67
C GLU A 115 -5.63 -19.88 -3.66
N GLN A 116 -6.48 -20.85 -4.03
CA GLN A 116 -7.45 -21.46 -3.13
C GLN A 116 -6.77 -22.12 -1.93
N ILE A 117 -5.65 -22.83 -2.13
CA ILE A 117 -4.87 -23.40 -1.02
C ILE A 117 -4.45 -22.32 -0.02
N PHE A 118 -4.00 -21.16 -0.50
CA PHE A 118 -3.65 -20.04 0.39
C PHE A 118 -4.89 -19.46 1.09
N LEU A 119 -5.97 -19.22 0.34
CA LEU A 119 -7.22 -18.67 0.90
C LEU A 119 -7.81 -19.57 1.99
N SER A 120 -7.78 -20.89 1.79
CA SER A 120 -8.23 -21.87 2.79
C SER A 120 -7.39 -21.82 4.08
N LYS A 121 -6.06 -21.58 3.99
CA LYS A 121 -5.21 -21.43 5.20
C LYS A 121 -5.63 -20.25 6.08
N ILE A 122 -6.20 -19.21 5.49
CA ILE A 122 -6.68 -18.01 6.19
C ILE A 122 -8.20 -17.99 6.34
N ASN A 123 -8.87 -19.14 6.17
CA ASN A 123 -10.31 -19.33 6.30
C ASN A 123 -11.16 -18.41 5.41
N ILE A 124 -10.74 -18.24 4.15
CA ILE A 124 -11.49 -17.46 3.14
C ILE A 124 -12.02 -18.40 2.06
N ASN A 125 -13.33 -18.41 1.89
CA ASN A 125 -14.07 -19.29 0.99
C ASN A 125 -14.69 -18.54 -0.19
N ASN A 126 -14.92 -17.24 -0.07
CA ASN A 126 -15.58 -16.43 -1.07
C ASN A 126 -14.99 -15.01 -1.19
N GLN A 127 -15.46 -14.27 -2.20
CA GLN A 127 -15.01 -12.92 -2.48
C GLN A 127 -15.32 -11.94 -1.34
N GLU A 128 -16.47 -12.08 -0.67
CA GLU A 128 -16.91 -11.15 0.38
C GLU A 128 -15.99 -11.25 1.61
N GLU A 129 -15.67 -12.47 2.04
CA GLU A 129 -14.69 -12.72 3.10
C GLU A 129 -13.30 -12.14 2.74
N ALA A 130 -12.89 -12.25 1.47
CA ALA A 130 -11.64 -11.66 1.00
C ALA A 130 -11.66 -10.12 0.94
N LEU A 131 -12.82 -9.51 0.74
CA LEU A 131 -12.98 -8.05 0.79
C LEU A 131 -12.86 -7.54 2.22
N LEU A 132 -13.38 -8.30 3.19
CA LEU A 132 -13.30 -7.97 4.62
C LEU A 132 -11.92 -8.24 5.22
N LYS A 133 -11.14 -9.16 4.64
CA LYS A 133 -9.76 -9.41 5.06
C LYS A 133 -8.86 -8.25 4.67
N MET A 134 -8.58 -7.37 5.64
CA MET A 134 -7.79 -6.15 5.45
C MET A 134 -6.45 -6.21 6.18
N TYR A 135 -5.46 -5.52 5.59
CA TYR A 135 -4.12 -5.36 6.15
C TYR A 135 -3.75 -3.89 6.22
N VAL A 136 -2.93 -3.55 7.21
CA VAL A 136 -2.47 -2.19 7.49
C VAL A 136 -0.96 -2.16 7.73
N ALA A 137 -0.32 -1.09 7.29
CA ALA A 137 1.07 -0.78 7.59
C ALA A 137 1.26 0.73 7.76
N ARG A 138 2.26 1.16 8.53
CA ARG A 138 2.65 2.57 8.60
C ARG A 138 3.36 2.97 7.32
N SER A 139 3.05 4.16 6.80
CA SER A 139 3.64 4.67 5.56
C SER A 139 5.16 4.75 5.62
N LYS A 140 5.71 5.19 6.77
CA LYS A 140 7.15 5.22 7.04
C LYS A 140 7.83 3.85 6.95
N ASP A 141 7.11 2.78 7.30
CA ASP A 141 7.67 1.43 7.25
C ASP A 141 7.63 0.86 5.82
N LEU A 142 6.92 1.53 4.90
CA LEU A 142 6.83 1.17 3.48
C LEU A 142 7.72 2.03 2.57
N THR A 143 8.38 3.07 3.08
CA THR A 143 9.23 3.94 2.25
C THR A 143 10.49 3.23 1.82
N ALA A 144 10.97 3.55 0.62
CA ALA A 144 12.27 3.08 0.16
C ALA A 144 13.39 3.75 0.96
N ASN A 145 14.02 2.99 1.85
CA ASN A 145 15.20 3.39 2.59
C ASN A 145 16.06 2.18 2.97
N GLN A 146 17.32 2.43 3.33
CA GLN A 146 18.27 1.38 3.73
C GLN A 146 17.87 0.74 5.07
N THR A 147 17.30 1.51 5.99
CA THR A 147 16.96 1.06 7.35
C THR A 147 15.93 -0.06 7.35
N ASN A 148 14.93 0.00 6.47
CA ASN A 148 13.89 -1.03 6.34
C ASN A 148 14.13 -2.00 5.17
N ASN A 149 15.27 -1.91 4.48
CA ASN A 149 15.64 -2.72 3.32
C ASN A 149 14.63 -2.67 2.15
N ILE A 150 13.88 -1.58 2.01
CA ILE A 150 12.98 -1.37 0.88
C ILE A 150 13.72 -0.61 -0.22
N ASN A 151 13.83 -1.24 -1.39
CA ASN A 151 14.49 -0.62 -2.54
C ASN A 151 13.52 0.26 -3.33
N CYS A 152 14.03 1.39 -3.81
CA CYS A 152 13.29 2.21 -4.74
C CYS A 152 13.15 1.50 -6.10
N SER A 153 11.94 1.47 -6.66
CA SER A 153 11.67 0.85 -7.96
C SER A 153 11.96 1.75 -9.16
N ARG A 154 12.41 2.99 -8.96
CA ARG A 154 12.66 3.96 -10.04
C ARG A 154 14.09 3.84 -10.54
N GLN A 155 14.24 3.41 -11.79
CA GLN A 155 15.55 3.28 -12.45
C GLN A 155 16.36 4.59 -12.48
N LYS A 156 15.70 5.75 -12.54
CA LYS A 156 16.35 7.06 -12.55
C LYS A 156 16.69 7.60 -11.14
N CYS A 157 16.24 6.93 -10.08
CA CYS A 157 16.57 7.29 -8.71
C CYS A 157 17.88 6.60 -8.30
N GLN A 158 18.86 7.38 -7.84
CA GLN A 158 20.13 6.89 -7.30
C GLN A 158 20.21 7.01 -5.78
N ASP A 159 19.23 7.67 -5.17
CA ASP A 159 19.15 7.83 -3.73
C ASP A 159 18.62 6.53 -3.09
N GLN A 160 19.41 5.97 -2.18
CA GLN A 160 19.07 4.75 -1.44
C GLN A 160 18.10 5.02 -0.28
N ASN A 161 17.88 6.29 0.08
CA ASN A 161 16.97 6.75 1.12
C ASN A 161 15.98 7.79 0.53
N CYS A 162 15.38 7.47 -0.62
CA CYS A 162 14.61 8.47 -1.37
C CYS A 162 13.26 8.85 -0.73
N ASN A 163 12.86 8.23 0.39
CA ASN A 163 11.67 8.55 1.19
C ASN A 163 10.31 8.39 0.47
N PHE A 164 10.31 7.81 -0.74
CA PHE A 164 9.09 7.50 -1.48
C PHE A 164 8.62 6.08 -1.19
N ILE A 165 7.32 5.91 -1.04
CA ILE A 165 6.68 4.59 -0.99
C ILE A 165 6.71 4.01 -2.41
N PRO A 166 7.21 2.76 -2.62
CA PRO A 166 7.12 2.10 -3.92
C PRO A 166 5.67 2.07 -4.45
N ASN A 167 5.49 2.00 -5.77
CA ASN A 167 4.14 1.87 -6.34
C ASN A 167 3.45 0.56 -5.96
N TYR A 168 4.25 -0.46 -5.64
CA TYR A 168 3.81 -1.83 -5.38
C TYR A 168 4.51 -2.42 -4.16
N PRO A 169 4.36 -1.86 -2.94
CA PRO A 169 4.84 -2.53 -1.73
C PRO A 169 4.19 -3.91 -1.63
N LYS A 170 4.96 -4.86 -1.12
CA LYS A 170 4.56 -6.26 -1.03
C LYS A 170 4.09 -6.57 0.39
N ILE A 171 3.02 -7.34 0.48
CA ILE A 171 2.66 -8.06 1.70
C ILE A 171 3.17 -9.47 1.51
N PHE A 172 4.22 -9.84 2.25
CA PHE A 172 4.65 -11.24 2.34
C PHE A 172 3.86 -11.92 3.43
N PHE A 173 3.58 -13.21 3.25
CA PHE A 173 2.91 -14.03 4.26
C PHE A 173 3.85 -15.12 4.74
N ASP A 174 3.73 -15.47 6.01
CA ASP A 174 4.41 -16.64 6.56
C ASP A 174 3.96 -17.91 5.84
N VAL A 175 4.91 -18.82 5.58
CA VAL A 175 4.64 -20.03 4.79
C VAL A 175 3.71 -21.00 5.53
N ASN A 176 3.82 -21.03 6.86
CA ASN A 176 3.13 -21.99 7.71
C ASN A 176 1.79 -21.43 8.17
N THR A 177 1.77 -20.20 8.69
CA THR A 177 0.57 -19.60 9.28
C THR A 177 -0.25 -18.80 8.29
N ALA A 178 0.33 -18.40 7.16
CA ALA A 178 -0.27 -17.47 6.20
C ALA A 178 -0.63 -16.09 6.82
N GLU A 179 -0.13 -15.78 8.01
CA GLU A 179 -0.20 -14.45 8.61
C GLU A 179 0.72 -13.49 7.84
N PRO A 180 0.35 -12.19 7.72
CA PRO A 180 1.21 -11.20 7.09
C PRO A 180 2.50 -11.02 7.90
N LEU A 181 3.61 -10.87 7.19
CA LEU A 181 4.90 -10.50 7.76
C LEU A 181 5.00 -8.98 7.89
N GLN A 182 5.76 -8.55 8.89
CA GLN A 182 6.10 -7.14 9.09
C GLN A 182 6.63 -6.50 7.78
N PRO A 183 6.26 -5.23 7.49
CA PRO A 183 5.58 -4.29 8.38
C PRO A 183 4.04 -4.35 8.32
N TRP A 184 3.46 -5.34 7.64
CA TRP A 184 2.01 -5.46 7.50
C TRP A 184 1.40 -6.23 8.66
N LEU A 185 0.28 -5.72 9.16
CA LEU A 185 -0.54 -6.34 10.20
C LEU A 185 -1.96 -6.58 9.69
N PRO A 186 -2.66 -7.60 10.21
CA PRO A 186 -4.12 -7.67 10.09
C PRO A 186 -4.75 -6.39 10.67
N ILE A 187 -5.81 -5.88 10.06
CA ILE A 187 -6.46 -4.62 10.51
C ILE A 187 -6.94 -4.69 11.96
N GLU A 188 -7.24 -5.89 12.45
CA GLU A 188 -7.66 -6.15 13.84
C GLU A 188 -6.56 -5.80 14.86
N LYS A 189 -5.31 -5.69 14.41
CA LYS A 189 -4.15 -5.27 15.21
C LYS A 189 -3.72 -3.82 14.92
N ILE A 190 -4.61 -3.00 14.35
CA ILE A 190 -4.27 -1.61 14.02
C ILE A 190 -3.80 -0.81 15.24
N GLU A 191 -4.30 -1.11 16.44
CA GLU A 191 -3.89 -0.45 17.68
C GLU A 191 -2.38 -0.54 17.94
N ASP A 192 -1.71 -1.59 17.48
CA ASP A 192 -0.25 -1.75 17.59
C ASP A 192 0.53 -0.68 16.78
N LEU A 193 -0.15 0.01 15.87
CA LEU A 193 0.40 1.10 15.05
C LEU A 193 0.00 2.49 15.53
N LEU A 194 -0.89 2.57 16.53
CA LEU A 194 -1.44 3.80 17.07
C LEU A 194 -0.85 4.04 18.47
N ASP A 195 0.24 4.80 18.53
CA ASP A 195 0.75 5.36 19.80
C ASP A 195 -0.34 6.15 20.55
#